data_AF-A0A8E0VI24-F1
#
_entry.id   AF-A0A8E0VI24-F1
#
_cell.length_a   1.000
_cell.length_b   1.000
_cell.length_c   1.000
_cell.angle_alpha   90.00
_cell.angle_beta   90.00
_cell.angle_gamma   90.00
#
_symmetry.space_group_name_H-M   'P 1'
#
loop_
_entity.id
_entity.type
_entity.pdbx_description
1 polymer ?
#
loop_
_entity_poly.entity_id
_entity_poly.type
_entity_poly.pdbx_seq_one_letter_code
_entity_poly.pdbx_strand_id
1 'polypeptide(L)'
;MTSKVDPDVKKQAIEAHRQQTITANQQIALLNVQLDGLNVKHRRSELIEQELKTLPEDVVTYKATGRMFIKRNIPAILEGLLQERASIIENIDLLKNNREGVSKSLAESKEALRELLNAKQNS
;
A
#
# COMPACT_ATOMS: atom_id res chain seq x y z
N MET A 1 -17.88 -28.28 -35.42
CA MET A 1 -17.45 -28.98 -34.19
C MET A 1 -17.67 -28.01 -33.02
N THR A 2 -18.88 -28.00 -32.47
CA THR A 2 -19.34 -27.07 -31.43
C THR A 2 -18.83 -27.51 -30.06
N SER A 3 -17.72 -26.94 -29.60
CA SER A 3 -17.21 -27.18 -28.24
C SER A 3 -18.07 -26.39 -27.22
N LYS A 4 -19.20 -26.97 -26.82
CA LYS A 4 -19.89 -26.50 -25.60
C LYS A 4 -18.91 -26.69 -24.43
N VAL A 5 -18.35 -25.60 -23.91
CA VAL A 5 -17.54 -25.63 -22.68
C VAL A 5 -18.34 -26.36 -21.59
N ASP A 6 -17.71 -27.38 -21.01
CA ASP A 6 -18.30 -28.30 -20.05
C ASP A 6 -18.82 -27.52 -18.81
N PRO A 7 -20.04 -27.78 -18.31
CA PRO A 7 -20.56 -27.16 -17.09
C PRO A 7 -19.62 -27.26 -15.87
N ASP A 8 -18.80 -28.31 -15.77
CA ASP A 8 -17.83 -28.46 -14.68
C ASP A 8 -16.65 -27.49 -14.80
N VAL A 9 -16.18 -27.21 -16.02
CA VAL A 9 -15.14 -26.19 -16.27
C VAL A 9 -15.62 -24.80 -15.85
N LYS A 10 -16.90 -24.49 -16.06
CA LYS A 10 -17.48 -23.21 -15.63
C LYS A 10 -17.58 -23.09 -14.12
N LYS A 11 -18.03 -24.15 -13.44
CA LYS A 11 -18.09 -24.16 -11.98
C LYS A 11 -16.70 -24.00 -11.37
N GLN A 12 -15.71 -24.70 -11.91
CA GLN A 12 -14.32 -24.58 -11.47
C GLN A 12 -13.75 -23.18 -11.69
N ALA A 13 -14.00 -22.55 -12.84
CA ALA A 13 -13.55 -21.18 -13.12
C ALA A 13 -14.19 -20.13 -12.19
N ILE A 14 -15.49 -20.27 -11.89
CA ILE A 14 -16.20 -19.39 -10.95
C ILE A 14 -15.63 -19.55 -9.53
N GLU A 15 -15.39 -20.79 -9.09
CA GLU A 15 -14.86 -21.05 -7.76
C GLU A 15 -13.42 -20.57 -7.61
N ALA A 16 -12.58 -20.77 -8.64
CA ALA A 16 -11.23 -20.23 -8.69
C ALA A 16 -11.21 -18.70 -8.61
N HIS A 17 -12.08 -18.02 -9.39
CA HIS A 17 -12.20 -16.57 -9.35
C HIS A 17 -12.69 -16.07 -7.98
N ARG A 18 -13.62 -16.80 -7.35
CA ARG A 18 -14.11 -16.49 -6.00
C ARG A 18 -12.98 -16.57 -4.97
N GLN A 19 -12.19 -17.64 -5.00
CA GLN A 19 -11.06 -17.81 -4.09
C GLN A 19 -10.00 -16.72 -4.31
N GLN A 20 -9.68 -16.41 -5.56
CA GLN A 20 -8.75 -15.33 -5.90
C GLN A 20 -9.26 -13.97 -5.39
N THR A 21 -10.56 -13.70 -5.52
CA THR A 21 -11.19 -12.45 -5.02
C THR A 21 -11.07 -12.33 -3.51
N ILE A 22 -11.32 -13.41 -2.77
CA ILE A 22 -11.20 -13.42 -1.31
C ILE A 22 -9.77 -13.10 -0.89
N THR A 23 -8.78 -13.79 -1.47
CA THR A 23 -7.36 -13.56 -1.17
C THR A 23 -6.91 -12.14 -1.53
N ALA A 24 -7.30 -11.65 -2.71
CA ALA A 24 -6.96 -10.29 -3.16
C ALA A 24 -7.54 -9.22 -2.23
N ASN A 25 -8.79 -9.37 -1.79
CA ASN A 25 -9.42 -8.43 -0.87
C ASN A 25 -8.73 -8.41 0.50
N GLN A 26 -8.32 -9.57 1.02
CA GLN A 26 -7.55 -9.65 2.27
C GLN A 26 -6.19 -8.96 2.12
N GLN A 27 -5.51 -9.18 1.00
CA GLN A 27 -4.23 -8.53 0.71
C GLN A 27 -4.38 -7.00 0.57
N ILE A 28 -5.40 -6.52 -0.13
CA ILE A 28 -5.70 -5.09 -0.25
C ILE A 28 -6.00 -4.47 1.11
N ALA A 29 -6.76 -5.16 1.97
CA ALA A 29 -7.06 -4.68 3.32
C ALA A 29 -5.77 -4.51 4.16
N LEU A 30 -4.87 -5.49 4.11
CA LEU A 30 -3.57 -5.41 4.79
C LEU A 30 -2.72 -4.24 4.28
N LEU A 31 -2.64 -4.08 2.95
CA LEU A 31 -1.90 -3.00 2.30
C LEU A 31 -2.46 -1.62 2.69
N ASN A 32 -3.78 -1.48 2.79
CA ASN A 32 -4.41 -0.23 3.23
C ASN A 32 -4.05 0.11 4.68
N VAL A 33 -4.10 -0.86 5.61
CA VAL A 33 -3.69 -0.64 7.02
C VAL A 33 -2.23 -0.21 7.11
N GLN A 34 -1.34 -0.82 6.32
CA GLN A 34 0.07 -0.43 6.27
C GLN A 34 0.26 0.98 5.72
N LEU A 35 -0.47 1.34 4.64
CA LEU A 35 -0.45 2.69 4.06
C LEU A 35 -0.93 3.73 5.07
N ASP A 36 -2.01 3.48 5.79
CA ASP A 36 -2.53 4.39 6.82
C ASP A 36 -1.50 4.62 7.92
N GLY A 37 -0.85 3.55 8.39
CA GLY A 37 0.23 3.63 9.37
C GLY A 37 1.41 4.47 8.90
N LEU A 38 1.83 4.32 7.63
CA LEU A 38 2.90 5.13 7.04
C LEU A 38 2.49 6.59 6.82
N ASN A 39 1.25 6.84 6.39
CA ASN A 39 0.72 8.20 6.21
C ASN A 39 0.69 8.98 7.52
N VAL A 40 0.32 8.33 8.64
CA VAL A 40 0.38 8.96 9.97
C VAL A 40 1.82 9.30 10.35
N LYS A 41 2.78 8.39 10.11
CA LYS A 41 4.20 8.66 10.37
C LYS A 41 4.74 9.80 9.50
N HIS A 42 4.39 9.82 8.21
CA HIS A 42 4.75 10.89 7.29
C HIS A 42 4.23 12.24 7.80
N ARG A 43 2.93 12.31 8.13
CA ARG A 43 2.32 13.54 8.63
C ARG A 43 2.97 14.01 9.92
N ARG A 44 3.26 13.09 10.85
CA ARG A 44 3.98 13.41 12.09
C ARG A 44 5.36 14.00 11.78
N SER A 45 6.08 13.46 10.81
CA SER A 45 7.38 14.00 10.39
C SER A 45 7.27 15.43 9.87
N GLU A 46 6.24 15.75 9.08
CA GLU A 46 6.02 17.13 8.59
C GLU A 46 5.76 18.10 9.74
N LEU A 47 4.93 17.69 10.70
CA LEU A 47 4.62 18.51 11.87
C LEU A 47 5.88 18.76 12.71
N ILE A 48 6.68 17.73 12.97
CA ILE A 48 7.95 17.89 13.72
C ILE A 48 8.89 18.85 13.00
N GLU A 49 9.02 18.76 11.67
CA GLU A 49 9.82 19.70 10.90
C GLU A 49 9.32 21.14 11.03
N GLN A 50 8.01 21.35 10.94
CA GLN A 50 7.39 22.66 11.08
C GLN A 50 7.69 23.25 12.46
N GLU A 51 7.45 22.49 13.53
CA GLU A 51 7.74 22.92 14.90
C GLU A 51 9.23 23.23 15.10
N LEU A 52 10.14 22.37 14.60
CA LEU A 52 11.58 22.60 14.72
C LEU A 52 12.04 23.88 14.00
N LYS A 53 11.41 24.23 12.87
CA LYS A 53 11.72 25.47 12.13
C LYS A 53 11.22 26.73 12.82
N THR A 54 10.26 26.62 13.75
CA THR A 54 9.79 27.77 14.54
C THR A 54 10.68 28.07 15.75
N LEU A 55 11.55 27.13 16.13
CA LEU A 55 12.45 27.31 17.26
C LEU A 55 13.64 28.23 16.89
N PRO A 56 14.08 29.10 17.81
CA PRO A 56 15.32 29.83 17.67
C PRO A 56 16.55 28.90 17.58
N GLU A 57 17.59 29.35 16.87
CA GLU A 57 18.80 28.54 16.61
C GLU A 57 19.62 28.21 17.86
N ASP A 58 19.49 29.01 18.92
CA ASP A 58 20.22 28.88 20.19
C ASP A 58 19.57 27.91 21.18
N VAL A 59 18.40 27.35 20.84
CA VAL A 59 17.68 26.43 21.72
C VAL A 59 18.38 25.08 21.79
N VAL A 60 18.65 24.64 23.03
CA VAL A 60 19.16 23.30 23.30
C VAL A 60 18.06 22.28 22.98
N THR A 61 18.32 21.41 22.00
CA THR A 61 17.37 20.37 21.57
C THR A 61 17.89 18.96 21.85
N TYR A 62 16.95 18.02 21.94
CA TYR A 62 17.23 16.62 22.22
C TYR A 62 16.43 15.72 21.29
N LYS A 63 17.08 14.68 20.75
CA LYS A 63 16.42 13.64 19.94
C LYS A 63 16.15 12.41 20.82
N ALA A 64 14.92 11.93 20.79
CA ALA A 64 14.55 10.68 21.44
C ALA A 64 15.22 9.49 20.73
N THR A 65 15.79 8.56 21.50
CA THR A 65 16.35 7.28 21.03
C THR A 65 15.90 6.20 22.00
N GLY A 66 14.83 5.48 21.63
CA GLY A 66 14.15 4.55 22.54
C GLY A 66 13.59 5.29 23.76
N ARG A 67 14.12 5.00 24.96
CA ARG A 67 13.74 5.64 26.23
C ARG A 67 14.69 6.77 26.67
N MET A 68 15.70 7.09 25.85
CA MET A 68 16.70 8.11 26.14
C MET A 68 16.50 9.36 25.28
N PHE A 69 17.04 10.49 25.74
CA PHE A 69 17.07 11.75 25.00
C PHE A 69 18.52 12.21 24.85
N ILE A 70 18.99 12.32 23.61
CA ILE A 70 20.38 12.67 23.30
C ILE A 70 20.41 14.08 22.76
N LYS A 71 21.26 14.93 23.35
CA LYS A 71 21.46 16.31 22.88
C LYS A 71 21.91 16.30 21.42
N ARG A 72 21.20 17.04 20.58
CA ARG A 72 21.51 17.23 19.15
C ARG A 72 21.17 18.66 18.78
N ASN A 73 21.80 19.19 17.74
CA ASN A 73 21.42 20.48 17.18
C ASN A 73 20.26 20.31 16.19
N ILE A 74 19.49 21.38 15.98
CA ILE A 74 18.31 21.38 15.09
C ILE A 74 18.66 20.88 13.67
N PRO A 75 19.75 21.32 13.02
CA PRO A 75 20.08 20.83 11.66
C PRO A 75 20.27 19.32 11.57
N ALA A 76 20.96 18.70 12.54
CA ALA A 76 21.17 17.25 12.52
C ALA A 76 19.87 16.46 12.81
N ILE A 77 18.96 17.03 13.61
CA ILE A 77 17.64 16.43 13.83
C ILE A 77 16.83 16.47 12.53
N LEU A 78 16.83 17.62 11.84
CA LEU A 78 16.13 17.82 10.57
C LEU A 78 16.67 16.92 9.46
N GLU A 79 17.99 16.77 9.34
CA GLU A 79 18.61 15.88 8.36
C GLU A 79 18.15 14.42 8.56
N GLY A 80 18.22 13.92 9.80
CA GLY A 80 17.77 12.57 10.11
C GLY A 80 16.26 12.37 9.88
N LEU A 81 15.46 13.40 10.15
CA LEU A 81 14.02 13.40 9.90
C LEU A 81 13.70 13.35 8.40
N LEU A 82 14.45 14.10 7.58
CA LEU A 82 14.33 14.09 6.11
C LEU A 82 14.70 12.73 5.52
N GLN A 83 15.78 12.11 6.01
CA GLN A 83 16.19 10.77 5.60
C GLN A 83 15.12 9.71 5.95
N GLU A 84 14.58 9.74 7.17
CA GLU A 84 13.52 8.83 7.59
C GLU A 84 12.26 9.02 6.73
N ARG A 85 11.88 10.27 6.47
CA ARG A 85 10.73 10.59 5.62
C ARG A 85 10.91 10.13 4.18
N ALA A 86 12.11 10.26 3.60
CA ALA A 86 12.38 9.77 2.25
C ALA A 86 12.11 8.26 2.16
N SER A 87 12.56 7.48 3.15
CA SER A 87 12.26 6.05 3.22
C SER A 87 10.76 5.77 3.41
N ILE A 88 10.04 6.58 4.19
CA ILE A 88 8.58 6.45 4.33
C ILE A 88 7.87 6.68 2.99
N ILE A 89 8.26 7.72 2.24
CA ILE A 89 7.68 8.05 0.93
C ILE A 89 7.92 6.90 -0.06
N GLU A 90 9.15 6.42 -0.15
CA GLU A 90 9.49 5.27 -1.01
C GLU A 90 8.63 4.04 -0.67
N ASN A 91 8.48 3.72 0.62
CA ASN A 91 7.64 2.61 1.06
C ASN A 91 6.15 2.83 0.73
N ILE A 92 5.64 4.06 0.87
CA ILE A 92 4.26 4.40 0.48
C ILE A 92 4.05 4.13 -1.01
N ASP A 93 4.98 4.55 -1.86
CA ASP A 93 4.87 4.37 -3.30
C ASP A 93 4.96 2.89 -3.71
N LEU A 94 5.87 2.13 -3.07
CA LEU A 94 5.95 0.67 -3.25
C LEU A 94 4.63 -0.03 -2.88
N LEU A 95 4.02 0.31 -1.74
CA LEU A 95 2.77 -0.30 -1.29
C LEU A 95 1.58 0.13 -2.17
N LYS A 96 1.55 1.37 -2.66
CA LYS A 96 0.55 1.82 -3.64
C LYS A 96 0.63 1.04 -4.94
N ASN A 97 1.84 0.88 -5.49
CA ASN A 97 2.07 0.11 -6.71
C ASN A 97 1.67 -1.36 -6.53
N ASN A 98 1.98 -1.96 -5.38
CA ASN A 98 1.56 -3.33 -5.06
C ASN A 98 0.02 -3.45 -5.01
N ARG A 99 -0.64 -2.52 -4.32
CA ARG A 99 -2.11 -2.49 -4.22
C ARG A 99 -2.76 -2.35 -5.61
N GLU A 100 -2.21 -1.49 -6.46
CA GLU A 100 -2.67 -1.31 -7.84
C GLU A 100 -2.48 -2.60 -8.65
N GLY A 101 -1.33 -3.26 -8.53
CA GLY A 101 -1.06 -4.55 -9.18
C GLY A 101 -2.07 -5.63 -8.78
N VAL A 102 -2.36 -5.77 -7.48
CA VAL A 102 -3.39 -6.72 -7.00
C VAL A 102 -4.77 -6.38 -7.54
N SER A 103 -5.12 -5.10 -7.57
CA SER A 103 -6.42 -4.63 -8.09
C SER A 103 -6.55 -4.88 -9.60
N LYS A 104 -5.47 -4.65 -10.36
CA LYS A 104 -5.42 -4.90 -11.80
C LYS A 104 -5.54 -6.40 -12.11
N SER A 105 -4.82 -7.25 -11.37
CA SER A 105 -4.92 -8.71 -11.51
C SER A 105 -6.35 -9.21 -11.25
N LEU A 106 -7.04 -8.63 -10.27
CA LEU A 106 -8.44 -8.97 -9.98
C LEU A 106 -9.39 -8.54 -11.12
N ALA A 107 -9.15 -7.36 -11.71
CA ALA A 107 -9.91 -6.86 -12.85
C ALA A 107 -9.72 -7.73 -14.09
N GLU A 108 -8.49 -8.13 -14.39
CA GLU A 108 -8.16 -9.05 -15.49
C GLU A 108 -8.82 -10.42 -15.30
N SER A 109 -8.75 -10.98 -14.08
CA SER A 109 -9.43 -12.24 -13.73
C SER A 109 -10.95 -12.17 -13.91
N LYS A 110 -11.56 -11.02 -13.58
CA LYS A 110 -12.99 -10.78 -13.76
C LYS A 110 -13.37 -10.71 -15.24
N GLU A 111 -12.55 -10.07 -16.06
CA GLU A 111 -12.81 -9.95 -17.49
C GLU A 111 -12.64 -11.30 -18.21
N ALA A 112 -11.60 -12.06 -17.87
CA ALA A 112 -11.43 -13.43 -18.35
C ALA A 112 -12.63 -14.32 -18.01
N LEU A 113 -13.19 -14.19 -16.79
CA LEU A 113 -14.40 -14.91 -16.41
C LEU A 113 -15.62 -14.47 -17.25
N ARG A 114 -15.77 -13.17 -17.53
CA ARG A 114 -16.85 -12.67 -18.41
C ARG A 114 -16.74 -13.21 -19.82
N GLU A 115 -15.55 -13.21 -20.41
CA GLU A 115 -15.32 -13.77 -21.74
C GLU A 115 -15.69 -15.27 -21.80
N LEU A 116 -15.27 -16.06 -20.81
CA LEU A 116 -15.64 -17.48 -20.69
C LEU A 116 -17.15 -17.71 -20.56
N LEU A 117 -17.87 -16.77 -19.95
CA LEU A 117 -19.32 -16.83 -19.82
C LEU A 117 -20.04 -16.37 -21.11
N ASN A 118 -19.56 -15.30 -21.74
CA ASN A 118 -20.14 -14.65 -22.92
C ASN A 118 -19.86 -15.37 -24.24
N ALA A 119 -18.75 -16.11 -24.35
CA ALA A 119 -18.45 -16.97 -25.51
C ALA A 119 -19.56 -18.00 -25.82
N LYS A 120 -20.54 -18.18 -24.91
CA LYS A 120 -21.76 -18.98 -25.10
C LYS A 120 -22.98 -18.24 -25.64
N GLN A 121 -23.09 -16.90 -25.56
CA GLN A 121 -24.31 -16.20 -25.96
C GLN A 121 -24.39 -15.95 -27.48
N ASN A 122 -23.25 -15.92 -28.17
CA ASN A 122 -23.16 -15.70 -29.62
C ASN A 122 -22.97 -17.00 -30.43
N SER A 123 -23.29 -18.18 -29.86
CA SER A 123 -23.22 -19.49 -30.53
C SER A 123 -24.53 -20.26 -30.46
#